data_AF-A0A2N7JJC2-F1
#
_entry.id   AF-A0A2N7JJC2-F1
#
_cell.length_a   1.000
_cell.length_b   1.000
_cell.length_c   1.000
_cell.angle_alpha   90.00
_cell.angle_beta   90.00
_cell.angle_gamma   90.00
#
_symmetry.space_group_name_H-M   'P 1'
#
loop_
_entity.id
_entity.type
_entity.pdbx_description
1 polymer ?
#
loop_
_entity_poly.entity_id
_entity_poly.type
_entity_poly.pdbx_seq_one_letter_code
_entity_poly.pdbx_strand_id
1 'polypeptide(L)'
;MHKNQRGFTLIELSMVIVILSFIMLGLFKYNDVLQKNVDRDGFVEVLGHMIESAQGWQLEYVKKHDLAWLSYNNTEIWDTWPDSLDALIDSPHYTFSSCSKAQEVQERCLRGDAVYWSGRHVTQQKAINPHTLGYAYYFIIPLAELAPGGSAGNQDWAQYNQILSPLLKRGAERLTNNDVRIEVPVLQDAFAYSDMVWRNGSKTLTADWDIGGDYGITNAKDYFIAASDGSQISVSKRLVTIEAVSHGQSIRKPTCSKGLSPNLILNVGEIGDVDGYDYLANFKAYIQNQNSMSWTVSIDTVARNVNTKKLEKTHIGKATALVRCI
;
A
#
# COMPACT_ATOMS: atom_id res chain seq x y z
N MET A 1 -96.23 29.35 -6.67
CA MET A 1 -95.46 28.19 -7.16
C MET A 1 -94.38 28.65 -8.12
N HIS A 2 -93.25 27.94 -8.08
CA HIS A 2 -92.06 27.98 -8.94
C HIS A 2 -91.16 29.22 -8.97
N LYS A 3 -90.10 29.14 -8.16
CA LYS A 3 -88.86 29.91 -8.28
C LYS A 3 -87.97 29.19 -9.30
N ASN A 4 -87.66 29.84 -10.43
CA ASN A 4 -86.81 29.28 -11.47
C ASN A 4 -85.39 29.02 -10.93
N GLN A 5 -85.01 27.75 -10.80
CA GLN A 5 -83.63 27.35 -10.61
C GLN A 5 -82.85 27.74 -11.87
N ARG A 6 -81.98 28.74 -11.75
CA ARG A 6 -81.09 29.19 -12.83
C ARG A 6 -80.00 28.14 -13.03
N GLY A 7 -79.85 27.65 -14.26
CA GLY A 7 -78.80 26.72 -14.68
C GLY A 7 -77.40 27.33 -14.70
N PHE A 8 -76.95 27.85 -13.55
CA PHE A 8 -75.64 28.48 -13.37
C PHE A 8 -74.62 27.54 -12.72
N THR A 9 -75.08 26.47 -12.06
CA THR A 9 -74.22 25.50 -11.37
C THR A 9 -73.43 24.60 -12.30
N LEU A 10 -73.91 24.34 -13.52
CA LEU A 10 -73.29 23.36 -14.42
C LEU A 10 -72.11 23.94 -15.21
N ILE A 11 -72.14 25.25 -15.52
CA ILE A 11 -71.07 25.97 -16.23
C ILE A 11 -69.91 26.28 -15.27
N GLU A 12 -70.20 26.70 -14.03
CA GLU A 12 -69.16 26.91 -13.03
C GLU A 12 -68.45 25.60 -12.66
N LEU A 13 -69.19 24.49 -12.55
CA LEU A 13 -68.60 23.18 -12.26
C LEU A 13 -67.74 22.66 -13.43
N SER A 14 -68.15 22.88 -14.69
CA SER A 14 -67.34 22.48 -15.84
C SER A 14 -66.05 23.30 -15.97
N MET A 15 -66.09 24.59 -15.64
CA MET A 15 -64.90 25.44 -15.61
C MET A 15 -63.89 25.00 -14.53
N VAL A 16 -64.37 24.64 -13.34
CA VAL A 16 -63.53 24.11 -12.25
C VAL A 16 -62.88 22.77 -12.65
N ILE A 17 -63.62 21.87 -13.31
CA ILE A 17 -63.08 20.58 -13.77
C ILE A 17 -61.99 20.79 -14.82
N VAL A 18 -62.15 21.74 -15.74
CA VAL A 18 -61.14 22.05 -16.76
C VAL A 18 -59.87 22.60 -16.10
N ILE A 19 -59.99 23.53 -15.16
CA ILE A 19 -58.85 24.10 -14.42
C ILE A 19 -58.13 23.01 -13.62
N LEU A 20 -58.88 22.16 -12.90
CA LEU A 20 -58.32 21.03 -12.16
C LEU A 20 -57.62 20.04 -13.09
N SER A 21 -58.14 19.80 -14.30
CA SER A 21 -57.51 18.92 -15.28
C SER A 21 -56.15 19.47 -15.73
N PHE A 22 -56.04 20.77 -15.99
CA PHE A 22 -54.75 21.40 -16.32
C PHE A 22 -53.76 21.37 -15.16
N ILE A 23 -54.22 21.60 -13.92
CA ILE A 23 -53.38 21.49 -12.73
C ILE A 23 -52.88 20.06 -12.55
N MET A 24 -53.77 19.06 -12.67
CA MET A 24 -53.43 17.65 -12.56
C MET A 24 -52.42 17.22 -13.65
N LEU A 25 -52.60 17.65 -14.90
CA LEU A 25 -51.62 17.40 -15.97
C LEU A 25 -50.25 18.03 -15.65
N GLY A 26 -50.25 19.23 -15.10
CA GLY A 26 -49.02 19.89 -14.63
C GLY A 26 -48.32 19.11 -13.51
N LEU A 27 -49.09 18.66 -12.51
CA LEU A 27 -48.57 17.87 -11.39
C LEU A 27 -48.04 16.51 -11.84
N PHE A 28 -48.74 15.80 -12.75
CA PHE A 28 -48.26 14.53 -13.29
C PHE A 28 -46.95 14.70 -14.04
N LYS A 29 -46.83 15.72 -14.91
CA LYS A 29 -45.59 15.99 -15.63
C LYS A 29 -44.45 16.40 -14.68
N TYR A 30 -44.75 17.18 -13.65
CA TYR A 30 -43.76 17.54 -12.63
C TYR A 30 -43.27 16.30 -11.86
N ASN A 31 -44.18 15.41 -11.47
CA ASN A 31 -43.84 14.18 -10.77
C ASN A 31 -43.04 13.20 -11.65
N ASP A 32 -43.36 13.11 -12.95
CA ASP A 32 -42.59 12.33 -13.93
C ASP A 32 -41.14 12.82 -14.03
N VAL A 33 -40.95 14.14 -14.11
CA VAL A 33 -39.59 14.75 -14.13
C VAL A 33 -38.85 14.49 -12.82
N LEU A 34 -39.52 14.60 -11.67
CA LEU A 34 -38.90 14.28 -10.38
C LEU A 34 -38.47 12.82 -10.31
N GLN A 35 -39.35 11.89 -10.67
CA GLN A 35 -39.04 10.45 -10.65
C GLN A 35 -37.85 10.13 -11.56
N LYS A 36 -37.83 10.67 -12.78
CA LYS A 36 -36.71 10.51 -13.72
C LYS A 36 -35.38 11.03 -13.16
N ASN A 37 -35.39 12.10 -12.37
CA ASN A 37 -34.18 12.59 -11.71
C ASN A 37 -33.73 11.65 -10.58
N VAL A 38 -34.66 11.12 -9.78
CA VAL A 38 -34.35 10.16 -8.72
C VAL A 38 -33.77 8.88 -9.31
N ASP A 39 -34.39 8.33 -10.37
CA ASP A 39 -33.92 7.12 -11.03
C ASP A 39 -32.54 7.32 -11.66
N ARG A 40 -32.30 8.49 -12.27
CA ARG A 40 -30.98 8.88 -12.80
C ARG A 40 -29.92 8.90 -11.70
N ASP A 41 -30.19 9.61 -10.62
CA ASP A 41 -29.21 9.82 -9.55
C ASP A 41 -28.92 8.48 -8.84
N GLY A 42 -29.95 7.65 -8.63
CA GLY A 42 -29.79 6.29 -8.12
C GLY A 42 -28.92 5.41 -9.04
N PHE A 43 -29.13 5.47 -10.36
CA PHE A 43 -28.28 4.73 -11.31
C PHE A 43 -26.81 5.19 -11.27
N VAL A 44 -26.58 6.51 -11.19
CA VAL A 44 -25.24 7.08 -11.10
C VAL A 44 -24.52 6.66 -9.80
N GLU A 45 -25.26 6.51 -8.71
CA GLU A 45 -24.77 5.97 -7.45
C GLU A 45 -24.40 4.48 -7.58
N VAL A 46 -25.31 3.66 -8.12
CA VAL A 46 -25.07 2.23 -8.36
C VAL A 46 -23.85 2.02 -9.26
N LEU A 47 -23.69 2.82 -10.33
CA LEU A 47 -22.49 2.77 -11.17
C LEU A 47 -21.21 3.13 -10.40
N GLY A 48 -21.30 4.03 -9.41
CA GLY A 48 -20.18 4.32 -8.50
C GLY A 48 -19.76 3.09 -7.72
N HIS A 49 -20.72 2.38 -7.11
CA HIS A 49 -20.45 1.13 -6.41
C HIS A 49 -19.94 0.03 -7.34
N MET A 50 -20.41 -0.06 -8.58
CA MET A 50 -19.87 -1.00 -9.57
C MET A 50 -18.37 -0.77 -9.82
N ILE A 51 -17.96 0.50 -9.94
CA ILE A 51 -16.55 0.89 -10.11
C ILE A 51 -15.74 0.50 -8.88
N GLU A 52 -16.20 0.86 -7.69
CA GLU A 52 -15.55 0.52 -6.41
C GLU A 52 -15.40 -1.00 -6.23
N SER A 53 -16.44 -1.76 -6.57
CA SER A 53 -16.43 -3.22 -6.52
C SER A 53 -15.39 -3.81 -7.48
N ALA A 54 -15.34 -3.33 -8.73
CA ALA A 54 -14.35 -3.80 -9.70
C ALA A 54 -12.91 -3.46 -9.28
N GLN A 55 -12.70 -2.27 -8.70
CA GLN A 55 -11.43 -1.87 -8.12
C GLN A 55 -11.04 -2.73 -6.91
N GLY A 56 -11.99 -3.05 -6.04
CA GLY A 56 -11.80 -3.95 -4.91
C GLY A 56 -11.34 -5.35 -5.37
N TRP A 57 -12.03 -5.90 -6.38
CA TRP A 57 -11.65 -7.17 -7.02
C TRP A 57 -10.21 -7.14 -7.52
N GLN A 58 -9.86 -6.08 -8.28
CA GLN A 58 -8.53 -5.89 -8.81
C GLN A 58 -7.46 -5.88 -7.71
N LEU A 59 -7.72 -5.14 -6.63
CA LEU A 59 -6.82 -5.02 -5.51
C LEU A 59 -6.57 -6.35 -4.80
N GLU A 60 -7.61 -7.13 -4.54
CA GLU A 60 -7.45 -8.45 -3.93
C GLU A 60 -6.70 -9.42 -4.84
N TYR A 61 -7.00 -9.41 -6.14
CA TYR A 61 -6.31 -10.27 -7.10
C TYR A 61 -4.81 -10.00 -7.09
N VAL A 62 -4.41 -8.72 -7.17
CA VAL A 62 -3.00 -8.33 -7.17
C VAL A 62 -2.33 -8.69 -5.84
N LYS A 63 -2.97 -8.42 -4.70
CA LYS A 63 -2.44 -8.80 -3.37
C LYS A 63 -2.22 -10.29 -3.26
N LYS A 64 -3.16 -11.10 -3.75
CA LYS A 64 -3.09 -12.57 -3.67
C LYS A 64 -1.95 -13.16 -4.50
N HIS A 65 -1.64 -12.54 -5.64
CA HIS A 65 -0.64 -13.05 -6.59
C HIS A 65 0.70 -12.29 -6.54
N ASP A 66 0.87 -11.37 -5.59
CA ASP A 66 2.08 -10.54 -5.42
C ASP A 66 2.46 -9.75 -6.70
N LEU A 67 1.44 -9.22 -7.39
CA LEU A 67 1.60 -8.54 -8.68
C LEU A 67 1.72 -7.01 -8.52
N ALA A 68 2.32 -6.55 -7.43
CA ALA A 68 2.48 -5.13 -7.08
C ALA A 68 3.22 -4.31 -8.16
N TRP A 69 4.01 -4.99 -9.00
CA TRP A 69 4.78 -4.41 -10.09
C TRP A 69 3.95 -4.16 -11.36
N LEU A 70 2.69 -4.60 -11.41
CA LEU A 70 1.85 -4.45 -12.60
C LEU A 70 1.56 -2.99 -12.92
N SER A 71 1.65 -2.67 -14.20
CA SER A 71 1.36 -1.35 -14.77
C SER A 71 0.29 -1.48 -15.86
N TYR A 72 -0.39 -0.38 -16.16
CA TYR A 72 -1.38 -0.28 -17.24
C TYR A 72 -0.82 -0.63 -18.63
N ASN A 73 0.50 -0.68 -18.79
CA ASN A 73 1.16 -1.08 -20.04
C ASN A 73 1.45 -2.59 -20.15
N ASN A 74 1.12 -3.39 -19.13
CA ASN A 74 1.30 -4.84 -19.17
C ASN A 74 -0.03 -5.53 -19.51
N THR A 75 -0.01 -6.45 -20.49
CA THR A 75 -1.16 -7.30 -20.86
C THR A 75 -1.74 -8.08 -19.69
N GLU A 76 -0.91 -8.48 -18.72
CA GLU A 76 -1.32 -9.23 -17.53
C GLU A 76 -2.31 -8.46 -16.64
N ILE A 77 -2.43 -7.14 -16.80
CA ILE A 77 -3.45 -6.37 -16.08
C ILE A 77 -4.86 -6.83 -16.44
N TRP A 78 -5.09 -7.42 -17.62
CA TRP A 78 -6.38 -7.99 -17.99
C TRP A 78 -6.81 -9.14 -17.08
N ASP A 79 -5.88 -9.92 -16.56
CA ASP A 79 -6.16 -11.05 -15.67
C ASP A 79 -6.53 -10.58 -14.25
N THR A 80 -6.20 -9.34 -13.90
CA THR A 80 -6.56 -8.73 -12.62
C THR A 80 -8.03 -8.30 -12.54
N TRP A 81 -8.70 -8.17 -13.68
CA TRP A 81 -10.10 -7.76 -13.78
C TRP A 81 -11.05 -8.97 -13.84
N PRO A 82 -12.28 -8.84 -13.31
CA PRO A 82 -13.24 -9.95 -13.35
C PRO A 82 -13.52 -10.41 -14.79
N ASP A 83 -13.65 -11.72 -14.98
CA ASP A 83 -13.92 -12.33 -16.29
C ASP A 83 -15.33 -12.05 -16.79
N SER A 84 -16.26 -11.76 -15.88
CA SER A 84 -17.62 -11.38 -16.20
C SER A 84 -18.21 -10.45 -15.13
N LEU A 85 -19.20 -9.65 -15.51
CA LEU A 85 -19.89 -8.77 -14.57
C LEU A 85 -20.72 -9.57 -13.56
N ASP A 86 -21.21 -10.74 -13.98
CA ASP A 86 -21.87 -11.73 -13.12
C ASP A 86 -20.96 -12.12 -11.93
N ALA A 87 -19.65 -12.31 -12.16
CA ALA A 87 -18.70 -12.63 -11.09
C ALA A 87 -18.57 -11.50 -10.04
N LEU A 88 -18.79 -10.25 -10.45
CA LEU A 88 -18.79 -9.11 -9.55
C LEU A 88 -20.10 -8.99 -8.77
N ILE A 89 -21.24 -9.19 -9.45
CA ILE A 89 -22.59 -9.07 -8.90
C ILE A 89 -22.89 -10.19 -7.91
N ASP A 90 -22.53 -11.43 -8.26
CA ASP A 90 -22.83 -12.61 -7.44
C ASP A 90 -21.82 -12.80 -6.30
N SER A 91 -20.75 -11.99 -6.24
CA SER A 91 -19.72 -12.11 -5.21
C SER A 91 -20.17 -11.52 -3.87
N PRO A 92 -20.20 -12.29 -2.77
CA PRO A 92 -20.63 -11.80 -1.45
C PRO A 92 -19.73 -10.70 -0.87
N HIS A 93 -18.54 -10.49 -1.44
CA HIS A 93 -17.57 -9.48 -0.99
C HIS A 93 -17.68 -8.15 -1.74
N TYR A 94 -18.26 -8.16 -2.94
CA TYR A 94 -18.30 -7.01 -3.85
C TYR A 94 -19.72 -6.66 -4.30
N THR A 95 -20.73 -7.27 -3.68
CA THR A 95 -22.14 -7.10 -3.99
C THR A 95 -22.57 -5.64 -3.81
N PHE A 96 -22.79 -4.97 -4.93
CA PHE A 96 -23.51 -3.69 -4.99
C PHE A 96 -25.02 -3.90 -5.27
N SER A 97 -25.45 -5.16 -5.47
CA SER A 97 -26.85 -5.55 -5.61
C SER A 97 -27.10 -6.88 -4.92
N SER A 98 -28.29 -7.03 -4.35
CA SER A 98 -28.78 -8.26 -3.71
C SER A 98 -29.50 -9.20 -4.70
N CYS A 99 -29.59 -8.81 -5.97
CA CYS A 99 -30.35 -9.53 -6.99
C CYS A 99 -29.42 -10.26 -7.96
N SER A 100 -29.43 -11.58 -7.88
CA SER A 100 -28.74 -12.46 -8.85
C SER A 100 -29.54 -12.59 -10.15
N LYS A 101 -28.87 -13.08 -11.20
CA LYS A 101 -29.49 -13.41 -12.51
C LYS A 101 -30.73 -14.29 -12.38
N ALA A 102 -30.67 -15.31 -11.52
CA ALA A 102 -31.78 -16.25 -11.33
C ALA A 102 -32.99 -15.58 -10.68
N GLN A 103 -32.78 -14.61 -9.79
CA GLN A 103 -33.86 -13.90 -9.11
C GLN A 103 -34.52 -12.86 -10.02
N GLU A 104 -33.76 -12.21 -10.90
CA GLU A 104 -34.30 -11.27 -11.89
C GLU A 104 -35.13 -11.99 -12.96
N VAL A 105 -34.68 -13.16 -13.45
CA VAL A 105 -35.48 -14.00 -14.38
C VAL A 105 -36.80 -14.46 -13.75
N GLN A 106 -36.86 -14.55 -12.42
CA GLN A 106 -38.08 -14.84 -11.66
C GLN A 106 -38.89 -13.58 -11.30
N GLU A 107 -38.51 -12.41 -11.83
CA GLU A 107 -39.14 -11.11 -11.59
C GLU A 107 -39.21 -10.73 -10.10
N ARG A 108 -38.29 -11.25 -9.27
CA ARG A 108 -38.28 -10.98 -7.83
C ARG A 108 -37.60 -9.67 -7.46
N CYS A 109 -36.69 -9.20 -8.32
CA CYS A 109 -35.90 -7.98 -8.11
C CYS A 109 -35.23 -7.56 -9.44
N LEU A 110 -34.64 -6.36 -9.46
CA LEU A 110 -33.79 -5.89 -10.55
C LEU A 110 -32.32 -6.07 -10.17
N ARG A 111 -31.50 -6.53 -11.12
CA ARG A 111 -30.04 -6.60 -10.91
C ARG A 111 -29.42 -5.21 -10.82
N GLY A 112 -28.27 -5.12 -10.14
CA GLY A 112 -27.55 -3.86 -9.99
C GLY A 112 -26.97 -3.30 -11.30
N ASP A 113 -26.78 -4.14 -12.31
CA ASP A 113 -26.34 -3.71 -13.64
C ASP A 113 -27.50 -3.35 -14.57
N ALA A 114 -28.75 -3.51 -14.15
CA ALA A 114 -29.91 -3.11 -14.96
C ALA A 114 -30.02 -1.57 -15.06
N VAL A 115 -30.32 -1.06 -16.24
CA VAL A 115 -30.56 0.38 -16.44
C VAL A 115 -32.05 0.71 -16.27
N TYR A 116 -32.40 1.84 -15.67
CA TYR A 116 -33.79 2.15 -15.35
C TYR A 116 -34.66 2.53 -16.56
N TRP A 117 -34.04 2.82 -17.71
CA TRP A 117 -34.75 3.24 -18.94
C TRP A 117 -35.04 2.10 -19.92
N SER A 118 -34.51 0.90 -19.71
CA SER A 118 -34.72 -0.24 -20.62
C SER A 118 -34.56 -1.57 -19.87
N GLY A 119 -34.90 -2.69 -20.50
CA GLY A 119 -34.63 -4.03 -19.96
C GLY A 119 -33.19 -4.51 -20.13
N ARG A 120 -32.25 -3.60 -20.40
CA ARG A 120 -30.84 -3.94 -20.67
C ARG A 120 -29.95 -3.72 -19.47
N HIS A 121 -28.77 -4.31 -19.56
CA HIS A 121 -27.78 -4.31 -18.50
C HIS A 121 -26.49 -3.64 -18.98
N VAL A 122 -25.79 -3.03 -18.04
CA VAL A 122 -24.41 -2.62 -18.20
C VAL A 122 -23.58 -3.85 -18.52
N THR A 123 -22.64 -3.72 -19.46
CA THR A 123 -21.72 -4.80 -19.83
C THR A 123 -20.28 -4.39 -19.57
N GLN A 124 -19.35 -5.33 -19.64
CA GLN A 124 -17.92 -5.06 -19.46
C GLN A 124 -17.15 -5.22 -20.76
N GLN A 125 -16.04 -4.50 -20.88
CA GLN A 125 -15.12 -4.63 -22.00
C GLN A 125 -13.67 -4.44 -21.54
N LYS A 126 -12.79 -5.38 -21.91
CA LYS A 126 -11.33 -5.22 -21.83
C LYS A 126 -10.84 -4.71 -23.19
N ALA A 127 -10.17 -3.56 -23.22
CA ALA A 127 -9.70 -2.95 -24.47
C ALA A 127 -8.46 -2.08 -24.24
N ILE A 128 -7.80 -1.67 -25.32
CA ILE A 128 -6.74 -0.67 -25.26
C ILE A 128 -7.38 0.72 -25.21
N ASN A 129 -6.95 1.53 -24.26
CA ASN A 129 -7.33 2.93 -24.12
C ASN A 129 -6.71 3.74 -25.28
N PRO A 130 -7.51 4.40 -26.12
CA PRO A 130 -6.99 5.12 -27.28
C PRO A 130 -6.21 6.38 -26.92
N HIS A 131 -6.37 6.91 -25.70
CA HIS A 131 -5.71 8.14 -25.24
C HIS A 131 -4.36 7.85 -24.60
N THR A 132 -4.26 6.78 -23.81
CA THR A 132 -3.03 6.42 -23.08
C THR A 132 -2.26 5.26 -23.73
N LEU A 133 -2.86 4.58 -24.71
CA LEU A 133 -2.37 3.33 -25.32
C LEU A 133 -2.18 2.17 -24.31
N GLY A 134 -2.74 2.33 -23.10
CA GLY A 134 -2.73 1.34 -22.03
C GLY A 134 -3.84 0.30 -22.13
N TYR A 135 -3.69 -0.79 -21.39
CA TYR A 135 -4.75 -1.77 -21.18
C TYR A 135 -5.75 -1.27 -20.15
N ALA A 136 -7.02 -1.22 -20.53
CA ALA A 136 -8.10 -0.66 -19.73
C ALA A 136 -9.29 -1.62 -19.61
N TYR A 137 -10.05 -1.41 -18.55
CA TYR A 137 -11.30 -2.10 -18.26
C TYR A 137 -12.44 -1.08 -18.25
N TYR A 138 -13.49 -1.36 -19.02
CA TYR A 138 -14.60 -0.45 -19.25
C TYR A 138 -15.92 -1.08 -18.83
N PHE A 139 -16.80 -0.26 -18.27
CA PHE A 139 -18.23 -0.54 -18.26
C PHE A 139 -18.91 0.14 -19.44
N ILE A 140 -19.76 -0.61 -20.15
CA ILE A 140 -20.54 -0.15 -21.30
C ILE A 140 -22.00 -0.02 -20.90
N ILE A 141 -22.49 1.21 -20.92
CA ILE A 141 -23.84 1.60 -20.53
C ILE A 141 -24.70 1.64 -21.79
N PRO A 142 -25.78 0.84 -21.88
CA PRO A 142 -26.62 0.76 -23.06
C PRO A 142 -27.51 2.01 -23.18
N LEU A 143 -27.01 3.03 -23.86
CA LEU A 143 -27.69 4.31 -24.05
C LEU A 143 -28.16 4.51 -25.50
N ALA A 144 -27.74 3.66 -26.43
CA ALA A 144 -28.07 3.72 -27.85
C ALA A 144 -29.58 3.72 -28.13
N GLU A 145 -30.38 3.08 -27.28
CA GLU A 145 -31.84 2.97 -27.46
C GLU A 145 -32.56 4.30 -27.31
N LEU A 146 -32.02 5.19 -26.46
CA LEU A 146 -32.51 6.55 -26.24
C LEU A 146 -31.95 7.56 -27.26
N ALA A 147 -30.98 7.16 -28.08
CA ALA A 147 -30.38 8.02 -29.09
C ALA A 147 -31.34 8.23 -30.29
N PRO A 148 -31.13 9.28 -31.11
CA PRO A 148 -31.96 9.53 -32.28
C PRO A 148 -31.91 8.35 -33.26
N GLY A 149 -33.09 7.83 -33.63
CA GLY A 149 -33.20 6.62 -34.46
C GLY A 149 -33.04 5.30 -33.70
N GLY A 150 -32.96 5.34 -32.36
CA GLY A 150 -32.94 4.17 -31.49
C GLY A 150 -34.30 3.45 -31.39
N SER A 151 -34.26 2.24 -30.83
CA SER A 151 -35.42 1.35 -30.66
C SER A 151 -36.51 1.92 -29.73
N ALA A 152 -36.20 2.90 -28.88
CA ALA A 152 -37.18 3.56 -28.02
C ALA A 152 -38.07 4.58 -28.76
N GLY A 153 -37.90 4.75 -30.09
CA GLY A 153 -38.61 5.74 -30.88
C GLY A 153 -38.04 7.15 -30.69
N ASN A 154 -38.37 8.08 -31.59
CA ASN A 154 -37.81 9.45 -31.69
C ASN A 154 -38.01 10.38 -30.47
N GLN A 155 -38.31 9.87 -29.28
CA GLN A 155 -38.94 10.64 -28.21
C GLN A 155 -38.14 10.89 -26.94
N ASP A 156 -36.84 10.62 -26.85
CA ASP A 156 -36.16 11.05 -25.62
C ASP A 156 -34.68 11.47 -25.74
N TRP A 157 -34.35 12.27 -26.76
CA TRP A 157 -33.06 12.99 -26.82
C TRP A 157 -32.81 13.86 -25.57
N ALA A 158 -33.89 14.35 -24.96
CA ALA A 158 -33.83 15.05 -23.68
C ALA A 158 -33.34 14.10 -22.57
N GLN A 159 -33.94 12.92 -22.42
CA GLN A 159 -33.51 11.90 -21.47
C GLN A 159 -32.10 11.37 -21.76
N TYR A 160 -31.75 11.13 -23.03
CA TYR A 160 -30.39 10.74 -23.45
C TYR A 160 -29.36 11.74 -22.92
N ASN A 161 -29.57 13.04 -23.15
CA ASN A 161 -28.64 14.07 -22.68
C ASN A 161 -28.65 14.24 -21.16
N GLN A 162 -29.79 14.02 -20.49
CA GLN A 162 -29.88 14.05 -19.03
C GLN A 162 -29.07 12.94 -18.38
N ILE A 163 -29.00 11.76 -18.99
CA ILE A 163 -28.17 10.63 -18.52
C ILE A 163 -26.71 10.81 -18.94
N LEU A 164 -26.47 11.21 -20.20
CA LEU A 164 -25.12 11.37 -20.73
C LEU A 164 -24.32 12.45 -19.98
N SER A 165 -24.93 13.60 -19.68
CA SER A 165 -24.24 14.74 -19.05
C SER A 165 -23.51 14.40 -17.74
N PRO A 166 -24.13 13.76 -16.73
CA PRO A 166 -23.41 13.37 -15.51
C PRO A 166 -22.36 12.28 -15.76
N LEU A 167 -22.57 11.37 -16.72
CA LEU A 167 -21.60 10.34 -17.07
C LEU A 167 -20.34 10.96 -17.71
N LEU A 168 -20.49 11.91 -18.64
CA LEU A 168 -19.37 12.63 -19.24
C LEU A 168 -18.55 13.38 -18.19
N LYS A 169 -19.19 13.97 -17.17
CA LYS A 169 -18.49 14.61 -16.03
C LYS A 169 -17.64 13.63 -15.22
N ARG A 170 -17.95 12.34 -15.27
CA ARG A 170 -17.19 11.25 -14.66
C ARG A 170 -16.16 10.62 -15.61
N GLY A 171 -15.87 11.25 -16.74
CA GLY A 171 -14.89 10.76 -17.72
C GLY A 171 -15.43 9.68 -18.65
N ALA A 172 -16.75 9.51 -18.75
CA ALA A 172 -17.32 8.59 -19.73
C ALA A 172 -17.17 9.12 -21.16
N GLU A 173 -17.13 8.21 -22.13
CA GLU A 173 -16.97 8.48 -23.55
C GLU A 173 -18.12 7.87 -24.34
N ARG A 174 -18.58 8.59 -25.36
CA ARG A 174 -19.62 8.09 -26.26
C ARG A 174 -18.99 7.22 -27.35
N LEU A 175 -19.56 6.03 -27.55
CA LEU A 175 -19.21 5.10 -28.61
C LEU A 175 -19.90 5.45 -29.94
N THR A 176 -19.43 4.85 -31.03
CA THR A 176 -19.99 5.07 -32.38
C THR A 176 -21.44 4.60 -32.51
N ASN A 177 -21.87 3.64 -31.70
CA ASN A 177 -23.24 3.14 -31.63
C ASN A 177 -24.14 3.95 -30.67
N ASN A 178 -23.66 5.07 -30.12
CA ASN A 178 -24.32 5.91 -29.10
C ASN A 178 -24.44 5.30 -27.68
N ASP A 179 -23.91 4.11 -27.44
CA ASP A 179 -23.65 3.66 -26.07
C ASP A 179 -22.54 4.50 -25.43
N VAL A 180 -22.42 4.40 -24.11
CA VAL A 180 -21.44 5.14 -23.34
C VAL A 180 -20.53 4.17 -22.64
N ARG A 181 -19.21 4.35 -22.75
CA ARG A 181 -18.24 3.61 -21.96
C ARG A 181 -17.66 4.48 -20.85
N ILE A 182 -17.41 3.89 -19.70
CA ILE A 182 -16.66 4.53 -18.61
C ILE A 182 -15.49 3.63 -18.23
N GLU A 183 -14.31 4.22 -18.14
CA GLU A 183 -13.11 3.51 -17.70
C GLU A 183 -13.16 3.32 -16.19
N VAL A 184 -12.85 2.10 -15.73
CA VAL A 184 -12.63 1.82 -14.32
C VAL A 184 -11.16 2.14 -14.03
N PRO A 185 -10.86 3.19 -13.23
CA PRO A 185 -9.49 3.57 -13.00
C PRO A 185 -8.78 2.50 -12.17
N VAL A 186 -7.57 2.15 -12.59
CA VAL A 186 -6.67 1.27 -11.84
C VAL A 186 -6.31 1.94 -10.52
N LEU A 187 -6.35 1.21 -9.39
CA LEU A 187 -5.89 1.69 -8.10
C LEU A 187 -4.35 1.76 -8.04
N GLN A 188 -3.75 2.68 -8.79
CA GLN A 188 -2.29 2.83 -8.84
C GLN A 188 -1.69 3.15 -7.47
N ASP A 189 -2.41 3.91 -6.63
CA ASP A 189 -1.95 4.25 -5.28
C ASP A 189 -1.88 3.04 -4.35
N ALA A 190 -2.73 2.02 -4.55
CA ALA A 190 -2.67 0.79 -3.76
C ALA A 190 -1.39 -0.02 -4.00
N PHE A 191 -0.82 0.08 -5.21
CA PHE A 191 0.48 -0.50 -5.56
C PHE A 191 1.66 0.32 -4.99
N ALA A 192 1.50 1.65 -4.86
CA ALA A 192 2.51 2.47 -4.18
C ALA A 192 2.67 2.09 -2.70
N TYR A 193 1.61 1.63 -2.03
CA TYR A 193 1.67 1.18 -0.63
C TYR A 193 2.28 -0.21 -0.45
N SER A 194 2.31 -1.07 -1.48
CA SER A 194 3.04 -2.35 -1.37
C SER A 194 4.53 -2.13 -1.22
N ASP A 195 5.10 -1.06 -1.75
CA ASP A 195 6.52 -0.74 -1.55
C ASP A 195 6.78 0.09 -0.29
N MET A 196 5.81 0.25 0.61
CA MET A 196 6.02 0.95 1.87
C MET A 196 6.39 -0.01 3.00
N VAL A 197 7.45 0.33 3.74
CA VAL A 197 7.82 -0.35 4.99
C VAL A 197 6.82 0.04 6.07
N TRP A 198 6.24 -0.98 6.73
CA TRP A 198 5.24 -0.76 7.76
C TRP A 198 5.92 -0.33 9.06
N ARG A 199 5.37 0.67 9.76
CA ARG A 199 5.92 1.18 11.03
C ARG A 199 6.06 0.12 12.12
N ASN A 200 5.26 -0.95 12.04
CA ASN A 200 5.28 -2.06 12.99
C ASN A 200 6.36 -3.11 12.68
N GLY A 201 7.12 -2.94 11.59
CA GLY A 201 8.18 -3.87 11.20
C GLY A 201 7.71 -5.25 10.74
N SER A 202 6.41 -5.44 10.45
CA SER A 202 5.87 -6.75 10.04
C SER A 202 6.25 -7.14 8.61
N LYS A 203 6.83 -6.23 7.84
CA LYS A 203 7.24 -6.49 6.45
C LYS A 203 8.75 -6.74 6.40
N THR A 204 9.14 -7.96 6.04
CA THR A 204 10.52 -8.34 5.76
C THR A 204 11.00 -7.62 4.52
N LEU A 205 12.17 -6.97 4.60
CA LEU A 205 12.84 -6.41 3.43
C LEU A 205 13.39 -7.58 2.60
N THR A 206 12.86 -7.74 1.38
CA THR A 206 13.14 -8.90 0.51
C THR A 206 14.37 -8.72 -0.38
N ALA A 207 15.00 -7.54 -0.36
CA ALA A 207 16.19 -7.20 -1.13
C ALA A 207 17.04 -6.14 -0.38
N ASP A 208 18.20 -5.80 -0.93
CA ASP A 208 18.97 -4.63 -0.50
C ASP A 208 18.17 -3.37 -0.88
N TRP A 209 17.78 -2.59 0.13
CA TRP A 209 17.07 -1.34 -0.10
C TRP A 209 18.07 -0.22 -0.36
N ASP A 210 18.01 0.35 -1.54
CA ASP A 210 18.64 1.63 -1.82
C ASP A 210 17.87 2.71 -1.04
N ILE A 211 18.49 3.20 0.03
CA ILE A 211 17.97 4.29 0.86
C ILE A 211 18.19 5.67 0.23
N GLY A 212 18.70 5.72 -1.01
CA GLY A 212 18.94 6.93 -1.78
C GLY A 212 20.33 7.53 -1.55
N GLY A 213 21.00 7.85 -2.66
CA GLY A 213 22.31 8.52 -2.71
C GLY A 213 23.48 7.53 -2.59
N ASP A 214 24.58 7.78 -3.30
CA ASP A 214 25.78 6.93 -3.39
C ASP A 214 26.39 6.55 -2.01
N TYR A 215 25.75 5.55 -1.39
CA TYR A 215 26.10 4.69 -0.27
C TYR A 215 26.43 5.34 1.09
N GLY A 216 25.38 5.59 1.88
CA GLY A 216 25.50 5.75 3.34
C GLY A 216 24.17 5.90 4.06
N ILE A 217 23.97 5.19 5.17
CA ILE A 217 22.83 5.44 6.08
C ILE A 217 23.11 6.72 6.87
N THR A 218 22.63 7.85 6.37
CA THR A 218 22.74 9.14 7.05
C THR A 218 21.51 9.40 7.94
N ASN A 219 21.69 10.19 9.01
CA ASN A 219 20.62 10.62 9.93
C ASN A 219 19.92 9.56 10.80
N ALA A 220 20.35 8.29 10.83
CA ALA A 220 19.86 7.35 11.84
C ALA A 220 20.71 7.39 13.12
N LYS A 221 20.04 7.28 14.27
CA LYS A 221 20.62 7.25 15.61
C LYS A 221 20.53 5.84 16.19
N ASP A 222 21.51 5.46 16.99
CA ASP A 222 21.53 4.20 17.75
C ASP A 222 21.45 2.91 16.92
N TYR A 223 22.41 2.70 16.03
CA TYR A 223 22.56 1.42 15.33
C TYR A 223 23.01 0.31 16.27
N PHE A 224 22.36 -0.84 16.12
CA PHE A 224 22.73 -2.09 16.78
C PHE A 224 22.98 -3.17 15.73
N ILE A 225 24.06 -3.93 15.90
CA ILE A 225 24.34 -5.12 15.11
C ILE A 225 23.91 -6.34 15.93
N ALA A 226 23.22 -7.28 15.30
CA ALA A 226 22.88 -8.54 15.95
C ALA A 226 24.15 -9.36 16.26
N ALA A 227 24.26 -9.80 17.51
CA ALA A 227 25.30 -10.70 17.95
C ALA A 227 24.91 -12.17 17.70
N SER A 228 25.87 -13.08 17.66
CA SER A 228 25.62 -14.51 17.43
C SER A 228 24.80 -15.17 18.54
N ASP A 229 24.76 -14.59 19.74
CA ASP A 229 23.97 -15.06 20.89
C ASP A 229 22.57 -14.43 20.97
N GLY A 230 22.17 -13.64 19.97
CA GLY A 230 20.89 -12.94 19.93
C GLY A 230 20.88 -11.58 20.65
N SER A 231 21.97 -11.19 21.31
CA SER A 231 22.11 -9.85 21.89
C SER A 231 22.38 -8.78 20.82
N GLN A 232 22.40 -7.52 21.23
CA GLN A 232 22.59 -6.36 20.34
C GLN A 232 23.89 -5.60 20.68
N ILE A 233 24.71 -5.36 19.66
CA ILE A 233 25.98 -4.65 19.75
C ILE A 233 25.78 -3.22 19.26
N SER A 234 25.83 -2.24 20.15
CA SER A 234 25.76 -0.83 19.77
C SER A 234 26.98 -0.43 18.94
N VAL A 235 26.75 0.03 17.71
CA VAL A 235 27.79 0.52 16.79
C VAL A 235 28.48 1.75 17.37
N SER A 236 27.72 2.65 18.00
CA SER A 236 28.25 3.89 18.57
C SER A 236 29.12 3.67 19.81
N LYS A 237 28.94 2.55 20.52
CA LYS A 237 29.62 2.30 21.81
C LYS A 237 30.65 1.17 21.79
N ARG A 238 30.56 0.18 20.88
CA ARG A 238 31.18 -1.12 21.17
C ARG A 238 31.74 -1.92 19.99
N LEU A 239 32.15 -1.25 18.91
CA LEU A 239 32.86 -1.93 17.81
C LEU A 239 34.32 -2.27 18.15
N VAL A 240 34.97 -1.42 18.94
CA VAL A 240 36.33 -1.61 19.41
C VAL A 240 36.39 -1.21 20.88
N THR A 241 36.96 -2.08 21.70
CA THR A 241 37.30 -1.76 23.10
C THR A 241 38.80 -1.56 23.20
N ILE A 242 39.23 -0.45 23.78
CA ILE A 242 40.65 -0.18 24.06
C ILE A 242 40.79 0.01 25.56
N GLU A 243 41.60 -0.83 26.20
CA GLU A 243 41.85 -0.77 27.64
C GLU A 243 43.33 -1.00 27.98
N ALA A 244 43.78 -0.41 29.08
CA ALA A 244 45.11 -0.67 29.64
C ALA A 244 45.01 -1.89 30.56
N VAL A 245 45.90 -2.87 30.37
CA VAL A 245 45.90 -4.13 31.11
C VAL A 245 47.25 -4.42 31.73
N SER A 246 47.23 -4.93 32.96
CA SER A 246 48.42 -5.34 33.70
C SER A 246 48.77 -6.80 33.44
N HIS A 247 50.00 -7.20 33.80
CA HIS A 247 50.40 -8.61 33.79
C HIS A 247 49.42 -9.47 34.62
N GLY A 248 49.00 -10.61 34.07
CA GLY A 248 48.05 -11.54 34.69
C GLY A 248 46.58 -11.13 34.56
N GLN A 249 46.28 -9.94 34.03
CA GLN A 249 44.90 -9.48 33.88
C GLN A 249 44.17 -10.28 32.79
N SER A 250 42.90 -10.61 33.07
CA SER A 250 42.03 -11.29 32.12
C SER A 250 41.10 -10.30 31.40
N ILE A 251 41.02 -10.43 30.08
CA ILE A 251 40.17 -9.66 29.18
C ILE A 251 39.05 -10.56 28.68
N ARG A 252 37.80 -10.10 28.77
CA ARG A 252 36.65 -10.87 28.27
C ARG A 252 36.55 -10.79 26.75
N LYS A 253 36.33 -11.93 26.10
CA LYS A 253 36.03 -12.02 24.66
C LYS A 253 34.67 -11.36 24.38
N PRO A 254 34.57 -10.43 23.42
CA PRO A 254 33.28 -9.87 23.00
C PRO A 254 32.43 -10.95 22.33
N THR A 255 31.10 -10.81 22.41
CA THR A 255 30.22 -11.54 21.49
C THR A 255 30.30 -10.87 20.12
N CYS A 256 30.56 -11.66 19.08
CA CYS A 256 30.65 -11.19 17.70
C CYS A 256 29.39 -11.54 16.90
N SER A 257 29.14 -10.81 15.82
CA SER A 257 28.11 -11.17 14.84
C SER A 257 28.47 -12.46 14.11
N LYS A 258 27.46 -13.10 13.51
CA LYS A 258 27.63 -14.37 12.79
C LYS A 258 28.73 -14.25 11.72
N GLY A 259 29.69 -15.18 11.74
CA GLY A 259 30.80 -15.23 10.78
C GLY A 259 32.06 -14.46 11.21
N LEU A 260 32.00 -13.67 12.30
CA LEU A 260 33.14 -12.94 12.84
C LEU A 260 33.68 -13.62 14.10
N SER A 261 34.96 -13.41 14.39
CA SER A 261 35.64 -13.96 15.57
C SER A 261 36.28 -12.89 16.45
N PRO A 262 36.30 -13.08 17.79
CA PRO A 262 37.00 -12.17 18.68
C PRO A 262 38.49 -12.11 18.40
N ASN A 263 39.03 -10.90 18.30
CA ASN A 263 40.44 -10.62 18.06
C ASN A 263 40.98 -9.65 19.11
N LEU A 264 42.16 -9.98 19.65
CA LEU A 264 42.89 -9.18 20.64
C LEU A 264 44.25 -8.82 20.06
N ILE A 265 44.54 -7.52 20.03
CA ILE A 265 45.85 -6.97 19.68
C ILE A 265 46.44 -6.36 20.95
N LEU A 266 47.68 -6.71 21.27
CA LEU A 266 48.39 -6.24 22.45
C LEU A 266 49.61 -5.43 22.03
N ASN A 267 49.74 -4.23 22.60
CA ASN A 267 50.93 -3.40 22.49
C ASN A 267 51.40 -3.00 23.88
N VAL A 268 52.70 -2.82 24.09
CA VAL A 268 53.21 -2.27 25.35
C VAL A 268 52.90 -0.77 25.35
N GLY A 269 52.10 -0.32 26.32
CA GLY A 269 51.55 1.04 26.34
C GLY A 269 52.14 1.94 27.42
N GLU A 270 52.59 1.37 28.53
CA GLU A 270 53.13 2.10 29.67
C GLU A 270 54.31 1.34 30.27
N ILE A 271 55.42 2.04 30.51
CA ILE A 271 56.52 1.54 31.32
C ILE A 271 56.22 2.01 32.75
N GLY A 272 56.01 1.05 33.65
CA GLY A 272 55.62 1.32 35.04
C GLY A 272 56.78 1.84 35.88
N ASP A 273 56.54 1.97 37.19
CA ASP A 273 57.56 2.34 38.16
C ASP A 273 58.68 1.29 38.23
N VAL A 274 59.92 1.76 38.27
CA VAL A 274 61.14 0.96 38.08
C VAL A 274 62.06 1.04 39.28
N ASP A 275 61.50 1.36 40.44
CA ASP A 275 62.21 1.37 41.72
C ASP A 275 63.07 0.11 41.91
N GLY A 276 64.37 0.32 42.10
CA GLY A 276 65.37 -0.74 42.21
C GLY A 276 65.99 -1.22 40.89
N TYR A 277 65.64 -0.62 39.75
CA TYR A 277 66.17 -0.95 38.43
C TYR A 277 66.77 0.26 37.69
N ASP A 278 67.95 0.11 37.07
CA ASP A 278 68.63 1.19 36.30
C ASP A 278 68.63 0.97 34.78
N TYR A 279 67.98 -0.09 34.29
CA TYR A 279 67.91 -0.44 32.87
C TYR A 279 66.67 -1.28 32.59
N LEU A 280 66.02 -1.03 31.45
CA LEU A 280 64.88 -1.79 30.94
C LEU A 280 65.03 -2.05 29.45
N ALA A 281 64.69 -3.26 29.02
CA ALA A 281 64.67 -3.64 27.62
C ALA A 281 63.71 -4.81 27.38
N ASN A 282 63.54 -5.18 26.10
CA ASN A 282 62.81 -6.37 25.67
C ASN A 282 61.36 -6.45 26.19
N PHE A 283 60.64 -5.34 26.08
CA PHE A 283 59.23 -5.30 26.43
C PHE A 283 58.41 -6.16 25.46
N LYS A 284 57.62 -7.08 25.99
CA LYS A 284 56.76 -7.97 25.21
C LYS A 284 55.41 -8.15 25.89
N ALA A 285 54.34 -7.80 25.20
CA ALA A 285 52.98 -8.14 25.59
C ALA A 285 52.46 -9.32 24.76
N TYR A 286 51.86 -10.31 25.38
CA TYR A 286 51.35 -11.51 24.70
C TYR A 286 50.21 -12.18 25.48
N ILE A 287 49.50 -13.07 24.80
CA ILE A 287 48.45 -13.90 25.41
C ILE A 287 49.14 -15.07 26.12
N GLN A 288 49.07 -15.10 27.45
CA GLN A 288 49.64 -16.18 28.26
C GLN A 288 48.75 -17.43 28.25
N ASN A 289 47.44 -17.22 28.37
CA ASN A 289 46.44 -18.29 28.35
C ASN A 289 45.13 -17.76 27.75
N GLN A 290 44.28 -18.66 27.25
CA GLN A 290 42.94 -18.32 26.80
C GLN A 290 41.96 -19.47 27.01
N ASN A 291 40.69 -19.12 27.22
CA ASN A 291 39.58 -20.05 27.20
C ASN A 291 38.48 -19.54 26.24
N SER A 292 37.28 -20.13 26.28
CA SER A 292 36.16 -19.72 25.42
C SER A 292 35.63 -18.30 25.72
N MET A 293 35.87 -17.77 26.93
CA MET A 293 35.30 -16.50 27.40
C MET A 293 36.34 -15.39 27.62
N SER A 294 37.62 -15.69 27.78
CA SER A 294 38.64 -14.70 28.11
C SER A 294 40.03 -15.01 27.58
N TRP A 295 40.86 -13.96 27.51
CA TRP A 295 42.31 -14.01 27.32
C TRP A 295 42.99 -13.53 28.59
N THR A 296 44.06 -14.20 29.02
CA THR A 296 44.95 -13.71 30.09
C THR A 296 46.20 -13.11 29.47
N VAL A 297 46.49 -11.86 29.80
CA VAL A 297 47.60 -11.10 29.23
C VAL A 297 48.83 -11.22 30.11
N SER A 298 49.99 -11.44 29.50
CA SER A 298 51.28 -11.32 30.17
C SER A 298 52.12 -10.23 29.53
N ILE A 299 52.87 -9.55 30.38
CA ILE A 299 53.86 -8.55 30.02
C ILE A 299 55.19 -9.02 30.59
N ASP A 300 56.19 -9.12 29.72
CA ASP A 300 57.55 -9.43 30.09
C ASP A 300 58.44 -8.24 29.78
N THR A 301 59.30 -7.90 30.74
CA THR A 301 60.32 -6.86 30.63
C THR A 301 61.62 -7.44 31.16
N VAL A 302 62.76 -7.09 30.57
CA VAL A 302 64.08 -7.40 31.14
C VAL A 302 64.58 -6.16 31.85
N ALA A 303 64.87 -6.28 33.14
CA ALA A 303 65.33 -5.18 33.97
C ALA A 303 66.68 -5.50 34.64
N ARG A 304 67.51 -4.50 34.88
CA ARG A 304 68.77 -4.67 35.64
C ARG A 304 68.64 -4.11 37.04
N ASN A 305 68.81 -4.97 38.03
CA ASN A 305 68.75 -4.58 39.43
C ASN A 305 69.92 -3.65 39.80
N VAL A 306 69.63 -2.52 40.44
CA VAL A 306 70.64 -1.51 40.83
C VAL A 306 71.70 -2.11 41.75
N ASN A 307 71.30 -3.00 42.66
CA ASN A 307 72.18 -3.56 43.70
C ASN A 307 72.96 -4.77 43.20
N THR A 308 72.28 -5.71 42.53
CA THR A 308 72.93 -6.98 42.12
C THR A 308 73.60 -6.91 40.76
N LYS A 309 73.31 -5.88 39.97
CA LYS A 309 73.74 -5.70 38.56
C LYS A 309 73.37 -6.85 37.63
N LYS A 310 72.50 -7.78 38.05
CA LYS A 310 72.01 -8.88 37.21
C LYS A 310 70.81 -8.44 36.39
N LEU A 311 70.71 -8.98 35.18
CA LEU A 311 69.51 -8.88 34.36
C LEU A 311 68.50 -9.92 34.84
N GLU A 312 67.30 -9.47 35.16
CA GLU A 312 66.19 -10.31 35.57
C GLU A 312 64.94 -10.02 34.75
N LYS A 313 64.10 -11.04 34.63
CA LYS A 313 62.82 -10.92 33.94
C LYS A 313 61.80 -10.40 34.95
N THR A 314 61.16 -9.29 34.61
CA THR A 314 60.16 -8.63 35.43
C THR A 314 58.86 -8.45 34.64
N HIS A 315 57.80 -8.01 35.32
CA HIS A 315 56.47 -7.81 34.76
C HIS A 315 56.02 -6.35 34.94
N ILE A 316 56.96 -5.43 34.74
CA ILE A 316 56.74 -3.98 34.93
C ILE A 316 56.06 -3.39 33.71
N GLY A 317 55.03 -2.58 33.95
CA GLY A 317 54.29 -1.82 32.94
C GLY A 317 52.89 -2.33 32.66
N LYS A 318 52.24 -1.70 31.67
CA LYS A 318 50.92 -2.08 31.17
C LYS A 318 50.93 -2.22 29.66
N ALA A 319 50.09 -3.11 29.17
CA ALA A 319 49.81 -3.25 27.75
C ALA A 319 48.52 -2.53 27.40
N THR A 320 48.44 -1.96 26.21
CA THR A 320 47.18 -1.54 25.59
C THR A 320 46.59 -2.74 24.86
N ALA A 321 45.40 -3.14 25.26
CA ALA A 321 44.60 -4.17 24.62
C ALA A 321 43.55 -3.54 23.71
N LEU A 322 43.62 -3.86 22.42
CA LEU A 322 42.59 -3.52 21.43
C LEU A 322 41.80 -4.78 21.10
N VAL A 323 40.52 -4.76 21.47
CA VAL A 323 39.59 -5.88 21.31
C VAL A 323 38.53 -5.53 20.27
N ARG A 324 38.38 -6.40 19.27
CA ARG A 324 37.41 -6.22 18.17
C ARG A 324 36.93 -7.57 17.61
N CYS A 325 35.88 -7.54 16.79
CA CYS A 325 35.47 -8.68 15.98
C CYS A 325 35.98 -8.50 14.54
N ILE A 326 36.57 -9.54 13.95
CA ILE A 326 37.08 -9.55 12.57
C ILE A 326 36.58 -10.76 11.79
#